data_AF-A0A815GP86-F1
#
_entry.id   AF-A0A815GP86-F1
#
_cell.length_a   1.000
_cell.length_b   1.000
_cell.length_c   1.000
_cell.angle_alpha   90.00
_cell.angle_beta   90.00
_cell.angle_gamma   90.00
#
_symmetry.space_group_name_H-M   'P 1'
#
loop_
_entity.id
_entity.type
_entity.pdbx_description
1 polymer ?
#
loop_
_entity_poly.entity_id
_entity_poly.type
_entity_poly.pdbx_seq_one_letter_code
_entity_poly.pdbx_strand_id
1 'polypeptide(L)'
;MNKGVTTILYQNGIPINFKIPSKPGRPYATDASCQHTTLSWTKPAYGSESIHQYMIYGQNHLNSQWKLLLTTVDATPSAILSNLEEGQHQFKIQGITLAGYTDESDISDIINIANDLSTKKYLSKQQLSSEENSYYEECKEYYRLTKQPLVSICDEIFDNSIELQSSSIKFGIDEDYRAFDLRDFLRKFCNKLNLKINDIAVKRIQIGSVILETEIYNKLESYDKRPRLKMIAHKLTDALQEELAKMNIFFMFMGSINSLFKIQKHRSQIKLYPQYNRIYALGYVYWQGALNDGLDRGNKPYYCPIGWQRRSFYVTENFYEKFKGWCICYHGTKFSNGLSILLSGLKPAERNEHGDGIYVTPSINYACHPRYSEVKFIESSSQRKFFKSGNYVQFALECRVHPNNINEIASETLGARGTTIDANITNDIIEWVINHQNKTVVDFNDPEASIVCTGLLTRVTDDHPGLLPESQWWHRSHLCNNRQTCCLLGIDLDSLQKKYQRGDKCNIVFN
;
A
#
# COMPACT_ATOMS: atom_id res chain seq x y z
N MET A 1 -17.38 48.58 -11.79
CA MET A 1 -16.51 49.29 -12.74
C MET A 1 -16.50 50.77 -12.39
N ASN A 2 -15.33 51.40 -12.32
CA ASN A 2 -15.22 52.86 -12.25
C ASN A 2 -15.73 53.43 -13.58
N LYS A 3 -16.90 54.07 -13.56
CA LYS A 3 -17.38 54.86 -14.69
C LYS A 3 -16.37 56.00 -14.93
N GLY A 4 -15.67 56.00 -16.05
CA GLY A 4 -14.81 57.12 -16.47
C GLY A 4 -13.40 56.81 -16.98
N VAL A 5 -12.99 55.54 -17.12
CA VAL A 5 -11.68 55.19 -17.71
C VAL A 5 -11.88 54.75 -19.17
N THR A 6 -11.26 55.45 -20.12
CA THR A 6 -11.24 55.07 -21.55
C THR A 6 -9.96 54.30 -21.83
N THR A 7 -10.07 52.98 -22.07
CA THR A 7 -8.95 52.15 -22.53
C THR A 7 -8.80 52.30 -24.04
N ILE A 8 -7.64 52.80 -24.51
CA ILE A 8 -7.31 52.88 -25.94
C ILE A 8 -6.26 51.80 -26.24
N LEU A 9 -6.60 50.86 -27.12
CA LEU A 9 -5.65 49.85 -27.59
C LEU A 9 -4.85 50.40 -28.77
N TYR A 10 -3.57 50.02 -28.89
CA TYR A 10 -2.71 50.37 -30.01
C TYR A 10 -2.25 49.11 -30.74
N GLN A 11 -2.32 49.11 -32.07
CA GLN A 11 -1.74 48.06 -32.92
C GLN A 11 -0.78 48.71 -33.91
N ASN A 12 0.50 48.30 -33.88
CA ASN A 12 1.58 48.89 -34.66
C ASN A 12 1.70 50.42 -34.51
N GLY A 13 1.47 50.94 -33.29
CA GLY A 13 1.55 52.37 -32.98
C GLY A 13 0.31 53.19 -33.38
N ILE A 14 -0.72 52.57 -33.96
CA ILE A 14 -1.98 53.24 -34.33
C ILE A 14 -3.05 52.89 -33.29
N PRO A 15 -3.78 53.88 -32.72
CA PRO A 15 -4.90 53.62 -31.83
C PRO A 15 -6.02 52.93 -32.60
N ILE A 16 -6.43 51.75 -32.13
CA ILE A 16 -7.58 51.02 -32.65
C ILE A 16 -8.83 51.40 -31.85
N ASN A 17 -9.94 51.65 -32.56
CA ASN A 17 -11.23 51.93 -31.94
C ASN A 17 -11.85 50.61 -31.44
N PHE A 18 -11.35 50.12 -30.31
CA PHE A 18 -11.83 48.89 -29.69
C PHE A 18 -13.09 49.18 -28.88
N LYS A 19 -14.21 48.59 -29.30
CA LYS A 19 -15.46 48.59 -28.52
C LYS A 19 -15.55 47.29 -27.74
N ILE A 20 -15.76 47.39 -26.43
CA ILE A 20 -15.97 46.23 -25.57
C ILE A 20 -17.18 45.44 -26.10
N PRO A 21 -17.07 44.12 -26.29
CA PRO A 21 -18.17 43.29 -26.77
C PRO A 21 -19.38 43.34 -25.82
N SER A 22 -20.56 43.03 -26.36
CA SER A 22 -21.76 42.88 -25.54
C SER A 22 -21.61 41.71 -24.53
N LYS A 23 -22.47 41.64 -23.51
CA LYS A 23 -22.46 40.52 -22.56
C LYS A 23 -22.69 39.17 -23.27
N PRO A 24 -22.08 38.06 -22.80
CA PRO A 24 -22.43 36.72 -23.25
C PRO A 24 -23.89 36.37 -22.95
N GLY A 25 -24.43 35.38 -23.66
CA GLY A 25 -25.77 34.87 -23.38
C GLY A 25 -25.88 34.16 -22.03
N ARG A 26 -27.12 33.95 -21.58
CA ARG A 26 -27.42 33.21 -20.35
C ARG A 26 -26.86 31.78 -20.44
N PRO A 27 -26.02 31.35 -19.47
CA PRO A 27 -25.52 29.98 -19.48
C PRO A 27 -26.62 28.98 -19.11
N TYR A 28 -26.56 27.81 -19.72
CA TYR A 28 -27.41 26.66 -19.44
C TYR A 28 -26.57 25.39 -19.37
N ALA A 29 -26.99 24.41 -18.57
CA ALA A 29 -26.33 23.11 -18.51
C ALA A 29 -26.82 22.21 -19.64
N THR A 30 -25.90 21.63 -20.40
CA THR A 30 -26.20 20.56 -21.36
C THR A 30 -26.04 19.18 -20.73
N ASP A 31 -25.21 19.07 -19.70
CA ASP A 31 -25.07 17.90 -18.84
C ASP A 31 -24.71 18.36 -17.42
N ALA A 32 -25.24 17.69 -16.40
CA ALA A 32 -25.04 18.06 -15.00
C ALA A 32 -24.90 16.81 -14.12
N SER A 33 -23.70 16.60 -13.61
CA SER A 33 -23.38 15.58 -12.61
C SER A 33 -22.42 16.13 -11.56
N CYS A 34 -22.30 15.43 -10.44
CA CYS A 34 -21.29 15.73 -9.41
C CYS A 34 -19.83 15.66 -9.91
N GLN A 35 -19.56 14.89 -10.96
CA GLN A 35 -18.21 14.73 -11.51
C GLN A 35 -17.91 15.84 -12.51
N HIS A 36 -18.85 16.04 -13.44
CA HIS A 36 -18.74 17.03 -14.50
C HIS A 36 -20.08 17.72 -14.76
N THR A 37 -20.05 19.03 -14.94
CA THR A 37 -21.18 19.84 -15.40
C THR A 37 -20.73 20.60 -16.64
N THR A 38 -21.37 20.32 -17.77
CA THR A 38 -21.07 21.01 -19.02
C THR A 38 -22.03 22.20 -19.15
N LEU A 39 -21.45 23.39 -19.13
CA LEU A 39 -22.17 24.63 -19.40
C LEU A 39 -21.96 25.06 -20.85
N SER A 40 -23.01 25.59 -21.43
CA SER A 40 -23.00 26.23 -22.75
C SER A 40 -23.71 27.57 -22.68
N TRP A 41 -23.28 28.50 -23.54
CA TRP A 41 -23.88 29.82 -23.68
C TRP A 41 -23.80 30.27 -25.13
N THR A 42 -24.40 31.41 -25.46
CA THR A 42 -24.20 32.05 -26.76
C THR A 42 -23.10 33.11 -26.67
N LYS A 43 -22.30 33.24 -27.73
CA LYS A 43 -21.32 34.32 -27.84
C LYS A 43 -22.02 35.69 -27.77
N PRO A 44 -21.31 36.76 -27.39
CA PRO A 44 -21.81 38.13 -27.52
C PRO A 44 -22.44 38.40 -28.89
N ALA A 45 -23.58 39.09 -28.93
CA ALA A 45 -24.24 39.47 -30.19
C ALA A 45 -23.40 40.49 -30.99
N TYR A 46 -22.57 41.27 -30.31
CA TYR A 46 -21.62 42.22 -30.89
C TYR A 46 -20.21 41.99 -30.34
N GLY A 47 -19.19 42.02 -31.20
CA GLY A 47 -17.78 41.95 -30.82
C GLY A 47 -17.26 40.56 -30.44
N SER A 48 -17.97 39.49 -30.83
CA SER A 48 -17.65 38.11 -30.42
C SER A 48 -16.25 37.64 -30.85
N GLU A 49 -15.74 38.18 -31.95
CA GLU A 49 -14.42 37.93 -32.53
C GLU A 49 -13.27 38.46 -31.69
N SER A 50 -13.56 39.42 -30.80
CA SER A 50 -12.57 40.00 -29.87
C SER A 50 -12.46 39.24 -28.55
N ILE A 51 -13.31 38.23 -28.34
CA ILE A 51 -13.28 37.37 -27.15
C ILE A 51 -12.19 36.33 -27.34
N HIS A 52 -11.33 36.19 -26.34
CA HIS A 52 -10.28 35.18 -26.30
C HIS A 52 -10.58 34.05 -25.33
N GLN A 53 -11.23 34.36 -24.21
CA GLN A 53 -11.53 33.42 -23.12
C GLN A 53 -12.81 33.87 -22.39
N TYR A 54 -13.34 33.02 -21.52
CA TYR A 54 -14.46 33.32 -20.64
C TYR A 54 -14.13 32.97 -19.19
N MET A 55 -14.56 33.82 -18.26
CA MET A 55 -14.58 33.55 -16.82
C MET A 55 -15.96 33.02 -16.44
N ILE A 56 -15.98 31.90 -15.73
CA ILE A 56 -17.21 31.23 -15.29
C ILE A 56 -17.28 31.37 -13.78
N TYR A 57 -18.29 32.09 -13.31
CA TYR A 57 -18.59 32.22 -11.89
C TYR A 57 -19.73 31.30 -11.52
N GLY A 58 -19.66 30.71 -10.33
CA GLY A 58 -20.74 29.91 -9.77
C GLY A 58 -21.01 30.25 -8.32
N GLN A 59 -22.23 29.96 -7.89
CA GLN A 59 -22.70 30.15 -6.53
C GLN A 59 -23.58 28.95 -6.15
N ASN A 60 -23.40 28.44 -4.92
CA ASN A 60 -24.37 27.52 -4.32
C ASN A 60 -25.53 28.35 -3.79
N HIS A 61 -26.75 28.01 -4.16
CA HIS A 61 -27.97 28.75 -3.82
C HIS A 61 -28.09 29.03 -2.31
N LEU A 62 -27.52 28.18 -1.46
CA LEU A 62 -27.53 28.34 0.00
C LEU A 62 -26.50 29.33 0.55
N ASN A 63 -25.37 29.57 -0.14
CA ASN A 63 -24.21 30.24 0.45
C ASN A 63 -23.96 31.68 -0.04
N SER A 64 -24.83 32.27 -0.86
CA SER A 64 -24.77 33.72 -1.10
C SER A 64 -23.66 34.21 -2.05
N GLN A 65 -22.60 33.41 -2.23
CA GLN A 65 -21.29 33.90 -2.68
C GLN A 65 -20.89 33.38 -4.05
N TRP A 66 -20.68 34.32 -4.98
CA TRP A 66 -20.09 34.06 -6.28
C TRP A 66 -18.59 33.77 -6.17
N LYS A 67 -18.14 32.67 -6.76
CA LYS A 67 -16.73 32.30 -6.87
C LYS A 67 -16.36 32.07 -8.33
N LEU A 68 -15.16 32.49 -8.72
CA LEU A 68 -14.59 32.10 -10.00
C LEU A 68 -14.29 30.60 -9.97
N LEU A 69 -14.89 29.85 -10.89
CA LEU A 69 -14.76 28.39 -10.96
C LEU A 69 -13.77 27.96 -12.04
N LEU A 70 -13.76 28.65 -13.18
CA LEU A 70 -12.93 28.31 -14.33
C LEU A 70 -12.72 29.54 -15.23
N THR A 71 -11.54 29.62 -15.83
CA THR A 71 -11.29 30.46 -17.01
C THR A 71 -11.04 29.53 -18.20
N THR A 72 -11.79 29.69 -19.30
CA THR A 72 -11.63 28.84 -20.48
C THR A 72 -10.29 29.08 -21.16
N VAL A 73 -9.77 28.06 -21.84
CA VAL A 73 -8.50 28.18 -22.59
C VAL A 73 -8.66 28.97 -23.89
N ASP A 74 -9.88 29.02 -24.45
CA ASP A 74 -10.22 29.66 -25.70
C ASP A 74 -11.61 30.32 -25.69
N ALA A 75 -12.01 30.86 -26.84
CA ALA A 75 -13.28 31.58 -27.06
C ALA A 75 -14.46 30.66 -27.39
N THR A 76 -14.34 29.35 -27.14
CA THR A 76 -15.45 28.39 -27.29
C THR A 76 -16.52 28.70 -26.23
N PRO A 77 -17.80 28.86 -26.61
CA PRO A 77 -18.86 29.24 -25.68
C PRO A 77 -19.42 28.02 -24.91
N SER A 78 -18.51 27.18 -24.41
CA SER A 78 -18.82 25.99 -23.63
C SER A 78 -17.66 25.67 -22.70
N ALA A 79 -17.97 25.06 -21.56
CA ALA A 79 -16.97 24.64 -20.60
C ALA A 79 -17.45 23.47 -19.73
N ILE A 80 -16.50 22.61 -19.35
CA ILE A 80 -16.73 21.50 -18.43
C ILE A 80 -16.21 21.91 -17.06
N LEU A 81 -17.13 22.10 -16.11
CA LEU A 81 -16.82 22.31 -14.70
C LEU A 81 -16.70 20.96 -14.01
N SER A 82 -15.68 20.79 -13.16
CA SER A 82 -15.47 19.55 -12.41
C SER A 82 -15.54 19.81 -10.91
N ASN A 83 -15.91 18.79 -10.12
CA ASN A 83 -15.90 18.81 -8.65
C ASN A 83 -16.84 19.83 -7.98
N LEU A 84 -17.98 20.15 -8.60
CA LEU A 84 -19.02 20.97 -7.97
C LEU A 84 -19.62 20.28 -6.74
N GLU A 85 -19.95 21.06 -5.71
CA GLU A 85 -20.65 20.54 -4.53
C GLU A 85 -22.04 20.04 -4.91
N GLU A 86 -22.55 19.02 -4.24
CA GLU A 86 -23.94 18.60 -4.42
C GLU A 86 -24.91 19.72 -4.01
N GLY A 87 -25.99 19.88 -4.77
CA GLY A 87 -27.05 20.82 -4.45
C GLY A 87 -27.40 21.74 -5.61
N GLN A 88 -28.01 22.88 -5.28
CA GLN A 88 -28.52 23.85 -6.23
C GLN A 88 -27.45 24.90 -6.55
N HIS A 89 -27.08 25.01 -7.82
CA HIS A 89 -26.09 25.99 -8.28
C HIS A 89 -26.65 26.91 -9.34
N GLN A 90 -26.08 28.10 -9.40
CA GLN A 90 -26.32 29.07 -10.45
C GLN A 90 -24.98 29.58 -11.00
N PHE A 91 -24.97 29.96 -12.27
CA PHE A 91 -23.77 30.37 -12.99
C PHE A 91 -23.97 31.67 -13.74
N LYS A 92 -22.89 32.42 -13.92
CA LYS A 92 -22.81 33.59 -14.81
C LYS A 92 -21.46 33.63 -15.50
N ILE A 93 -21.44 34.17 -16.72
CA ILE A 93 -20.26 34.17 -17.61
C ILE A 93 -19.81 35.61 -17.87
N GLN A 94 -18.50 35.81 -17.95
CA GLN A 94 -17.91 37.07 -18.36
C GLN A 94 -16.86 36.83 -19.45
N GLY A 95 -16.91 37.58 -20.54
CA GLY A 95 -15.96 37.47 -21.65
C GLY A 95 -14.65 38.22 -21.37
N ILE A 96 -13.52 37.67 -21.82
CA ILE A 96 -12.19 38.27 -21.73
C ILE A 96 -11.74 38.72 -23.12
N THR A 97 -11.27 39.96 -23.22
CA THR A 97 -10.69 40.58 -24.42
C THR A 97 -9.35 41.22 -24.12
N LEU A 98 -8.63 41.69 -25.15
CA LEU A 98 -7.39 42.46 -24.96
C LEU A 98 -7.58 43.78 -24.21
N ALA A 99 -8.78 44.38 -24.27
CA ALA A 99 -9.05 45.66 -23.58
C ALA A 99 -9.66 45.49 -22.18
N GLY A 100 -9.94 44.26 -21.75
CA GLY A 100 -10.61 43.97 -20.49
C GLY A 100 -11.80 43.03 -20.64
N TYR A 101 -12.75 43.13 -19.71
CA TYR A 101 -13.86 42.19 -19.59
C TYR A 101 -15.17 42.76 -20.12
N THR A 102 -16.05 41.89 -20.63
CA THR A 102 -17.44 42.27 -20.92
C THR A 102 -18.22 42.51 -19.62
N ASP A 103 -19.45 43.01 -19.75
CA ASP A 103 -20.45 42.84 -18.69
C ASP A 103 -20.74 41.34 -18.46
N GLU A 104 -21.21 41.03 -17.25
CA GLU A 104 -21.62 39.68 -16.88
C GLU A 104 -22.91 39.27 -17.60
N SER A 105 -23.03 37.98 -17.93
CA SER A 105 -24.28 37.40 -18.45
C SER A 105 -25.41 37.48 -17.42
N ASP A 106 -26.63 37.22 -17.87
CA ASP A 106 -27.71 36.89 -16.95
C ASP A 106 -27.38 35.59 -16.19
N ILE A 107 -27.89 35.48 -14.96
CA ILE A 107 -27.70 34.29 -14.11
C ILE A 107 -28.47 33.11 -14.70
N SER A 108 -27.86 31.92 -14.76
CA SER A 108 -28.53 30.68 -15.20
C SER A 108 -29.81 30.38 -14.41
N ASP A 109 -30.62 29.46 -14.91
CA ASP A 109 -31.59 28.78 -14.05
C ASP A 109 -30.87 27.97 -12.97
N ILE A 110 -31.60 27.58 -11.91
CA ILE A 110 -31.06 26.71 -10.87
C ILE A 110 -30.77 25.34 -11.49
N ILE A 111 -29.51 24.95 -11.47
CA ILE A 111 -29.05 23.65 -11.94
C ILE A 111 -28.82 22.76 -10.71
N ASN A 112 -29.55 21.65 -10.65
CA ASN A 112 -29.39 20.65 -9.61
C ASN A 112 -28.20 19.75 -9.93
N ILE A 113 -27.12 19.92 -9.19
CA ILE A 113 -25.97 19.01 -9.24
C ILE A 113 -26.29 17.82 -8.35
N ALA A 114 -26.87 16.79 -8.95
CA ALA A 114 -27.16 15.54 -8.27
C ALA A 114 -25.94 14.61 -8.34
N ASN A 115 -25.58 14.05 -7.18
CA ASN A 115 -24.61 12.99 -7.12
C ASN A 115 -25.33 11.64 -7.25
N ASP A 116 -25.58 11.19 -8.48
CA ASP A 116 -26.10 9.85 -8.78
C ASP A 116 -25.01 8.79 -8.56
N LEU A 117 -24.57 8.66 -7.29
CA LEU A 117 -23.75 7.56 -6.78
C LEU A 117 -24.62 6.35 -6.48
N SER A 118 -25.43 5.93 -7.45
CA SER A 118 -26.16 4.67 -7.33
C SER A 118 -25.27 3.51 -7.76
N THR A 119 -25.30 2.41 -6.99
CA THR A 119 -24.55 1.18 -7.31
C THR A 119 -24.83 0.71 -8.74
N LYS A 120 -26.10 0.75 -9.16
CA LYS A 120 -26.57 0.34 -10.49
C LYS A 120 -25.88 1.08 -11.65
N LYS A 121 -25.62 2.38 -11.49
CA LYS A 121 -25.00 3.21 -12.54
C LYS A 121 -23.58 2.74 -12.88
N TYR A 122 -22.84 2.28 -11.87
CA TYR A 122 -21.45 1.88 -12.02
C TYR A 122 -21.28 0.37 -12.24
N LEU A 123 -22.36 -0.41 -12.35
CA LEU A 123 -22.26 -1.84 -12.60
C LEU A 123 -21.60 -2.12 -13.96
N SER A 124 -20.48 -2.82 -13.90
CA SER A 124 -19.75 -3.30 -15.07
C SER A 124 -20.47 -4.49 -15.69
N LYS A 125 -20.59 -4.49 -17.02
CA LYS A 125 -20.99 -5.67 -17.80
C LYS A 125 -19.84 -6.68 -17.94
N GLN A 126 -18.60 -6.23 -17.80
CA GLN A 126 -17.42 -7.07 -17.86
C GLN A 126 -17.26 -7.85 -16.55
N GLN A 127 -17.19 -9.17 -16.66
CA GLN A 127 -16.90 -10.07 -15.56
C GLN A 127 -15.39 -10.07 -15.24
N LEU A 128 -15.05 -10.39 -13.99
CA LEU A 128 -13.67 -10.62 -13.56
C LEU A 128 -13.10 -11.86 -14.25
N SER A 129 -11.79 -11.86 -14.52
CA SER A 129 -11.12 -13.05 -15.04
C SER A 129 -11.10 -14.19 -14.01
N SER A 130 -10.80 -15.42 -14.44
CA SER A 130 -10.58 -16.57 -13.54
C SER A 130 -9.49 -16.29 -12.50
N GLU A 131 -8.41 -15.65 -12.92
CA GLU A 131 -7.27 -15.29 -12.07
C GLU A 131 -7.66 -14.24 -11.04
N GLU A 132 -8.41 -13.20 -11.44
CA GLU A 132 -8.94 -12.20 -10.51
C GLU A 132 -9.89 -12.84 -9.50
N ASN A 133 -10.80 -13.71 -9.94
CA ASN A 133 -11.72 -14.42 -9.05
C ASN A 133 -10.95 -15.27 -8.03
N SER A 134 -9.97 -16.07 -8.47
CA SER A 134 -9.13 -16.86 -7.58
C SER A 134 -8.38 -15.98 -6.58
N TYR A 135 -7.81 -14.87 -7.04
CA TYR A 135 -7.11 -13.90 -6.21
C TYR A 135 -8.00 -13.31 -5.11
N TYR A 136 -9.22 -12.86 -5.45
CA TYR A 136 -10.12 -12.27 -4.48
C TYR A 136 -10.70 -13.31 -3.50
N GLU A 137 -10.92 -14.56 -3.91
CA GLU A 137 -11.31 -15.62 -2.98
C GLU A 137 -10.20 -15.94 -1.97
N GLU A 138 -8.93 -15.92 -2.38
CA GLU A 138 -7.81 -16.01 -1.43
C GLU A 138 -7.74 -14.81 -0.47
N CYS A 139 -8.03 -13.60 -0.97
CA CYS A 139 -8.11 -12.41 -0.13
C CYS A 139 -9.26 -12.51 0.89
N LYS A 140 -10.40 -13.09 0.51
CA LYS A 140 -11.51 -13.36 1.44
C LYS A 140 -11.13 -14.39 2.48
N GLU A 141 -10.44 -15.46 2.11
CA GLU A 141 -10.00 -16.45 3.09
C GLU A 141 -8.99 -15.84 4.07
N TYR A 142 -8.05 -15.02 3.58
CA TYR A 142 -7.20 -14.20 4.45
C TYR A 142 -8.03 -13.36 5.42
N TYR A 143 -8.98 -12.56 4.92
CA TYR A 143 -9.86 -11.74 5.73
C TYR A 143 -10.65 -12.54 6.77
N ARG A 144 -11.18 -13.72 6.41
CA ARG A 144 -11.91 -14.59 7.35
C ARG A 144 -11.04 -15.07 8.49
N LEU A 145 -9.77 -15.36 8.21
CA LEU A 145 -8.78 -15.86 9.17
C LEU A 145 -8.21 -14.76 10.06
N THR A 146 -7.90 -13.59 9.49
CA THR A 146 -7.22 -12.49 10.19
C THR A 146 -8.17 -11.46 10.77
N LYS A 147 -9.42 -11.41 10.27
CA LYS A 147 -10.38 -10.33 10.50
C LYS A 147 -9.87 -8.96 10.06
N GLN A 148 -8.87 -8.92 9.18
CA GLN A 148 -8.28 -7.71 8.62
C GLN A 148 -8.25 -7.78 7.09
N PRO A 149 -8.53 -6.67 6.38
CA PRO A 149 -8.42 -6.64 4.92
C PRO A 149 -6.98 -6.94 4.48
N LEU A 150 -6.82 -7.61 3.35
CA LEU A 150 -5.53 -7.59 2.67
C LEU A 150 -5.32 -6.20 2.06
N VAL A 151 -4.37 -5.44 2.60
CA VAL A 151 -3.98 -4.12 2.08
C VAL A 151 -2.69 -4.23 1.28
N SER A 152 -2.70 -3.75 0.04
CA SER A 152 -1.52 -3.70 -0.83
C SER A 152 -1.34 -2.29 -1.37
N ILE A 153 -0.13 -1.75 -1.23
CA ILE A 153 0.22 -0.39 -1.67
C ILE A 153 1.41 -0.52 -2.59
N CYS A 154 1.25 -0.01 -3.81
CA CYS A 154 2.29 0.04 -4.82
C CYS A 154 3.45 0.94 -4.42
N ASP A 155 4.68 0.49 -4.69
CA ASP A 155 5.89 1.24 -4.36
C ASP A 155 6.04 2.52 -5.18
N GLU A 156 5.44 2.57 -6.38
CA GLU A 156 5.36 3.77 -7.21
C GLU A 156 4.65 4.94 -6.51
N ILE A 157 3.87 4.68 -5.46
CA ILE A 157 3.29 5.73 -4.62
C ILE A 157 4.35 6.43 -3.79
N PHE A 158 5.38 5.71 -3.32
CA PHE A 158 6.42 6.22 -2.44
C PHE A 158 7.66 6.70 -3.21
N ASP A 159 7.96 6.06 -4.33
CA ASP A 159 9.11 6.36 -5.16
C ASP A 159 8.84 7.56 -6.09
N ASN A 160 9.53 8.66 -5.82
CA ASN A 160 9.38 9.89 -6.63
C ASN A 160 9.97 9.74 -8.03
N SER A 161 10.86 8.77 -8.26
CA SER A 161 11.50 8.52 -9.56
C SER A 161 10.59 7.79 -10.55
N ILE A 162 9.52 7.14 -10.07
CA ILE A 162 8.61 6.37 -10.90
C ILE A 162 7.36 7.19 -11.22
N GLU A 163 6.96 7.22 -12.49
CA GLU A 163 5.72 7.88 -12.90
C GLU A 163 4.48 7.07 -12.47
N LEU A 164 3.59 7.72 -11.72
CA LEU A 164 2.32 7.11 -11.30
C LEU A 164 1.24 7.33 -12.38
N GLN A 165 0.95 6.28 -13.15
CA GLN A 165 -0.04 6.33 -14.24
C GLN A 165 -1.45 6.75 -13.76
N SER A 166 -1.89 6.22 -12.62
CA SER A 166 -3.18 6.57 -12.02
C SER A 166 -3.13 6.47 -10.49
N SER A 167 -3.96 7.29 -9.83
CA SER A 167 -4.11 7.27 -8.38
C SER A 167 -5.36 6.48 -8.00
N SER A 168 -5.32 5.17 -8.25
CA SER A 168 -6.48 4.32 -8.03
C SER A 168 -6.49 3.76 -6.61
N ILE A 169 -7.69 3.65 -6.05
CA ILE A 169 -7.94 2.76 -4.92
C ILE A 169 -9.00 1.74 -5.35
N LYS A 170 -8.66 0.46 -5.24
CA LYS A 170 -9.57 -0.66 -5.52
C LYS A 170 -9.93 -1.35 -4.21
N PHE A 171 -11.21 -1.68 -4.04
CA PHE A 171 -11.73 -2.35 -2.86
C PHE A 171 -12.39 -3.67 -3.25
N GLY A 172 -12.21 -4.68 -2.41
CA GLY A 172 -13.08 -5.84 -2.34
C GLY A 172 -13.90 -5.77 -1.07
N ILE A 173 -15.22 -5.79 -1.20
CA ILE A 173 -16.20 -5.63 -0.13
C ILE A 173 -17.09 -6.88 -0.11
N ASP A 174 -17.20 -7.56 1.02
CA ASP A 174 -17.94 -8.81 1.15
C ASP A 174 -19.44 -8.57 1.37
N GLU A 175 -20.07 -7.92 0.38
CA GLU A 175 -21.50 -7.62 0.34
C GLU A 175 -22.09 -7.93 -1.04
N ASP A 176 -23.35 -8.33 -1.10
CA ASP A 176 -24.09 -8.47 -2.36
C ASP A 176 -24.34 -7.07 -2.96
N TYR A 177 -23.93 -6.88 -4.22
CA TYR A 177 -24.12 -5.63 -4.96
C TYR A 177 -25.57 -5.11 -4.99
N ARG A 178 -26.57 -5.97 -4.80
CA ARG A 178 -28.00 -5.59 -4.76
C ARG A 178 -28.37 -4.88 -3.46
N ALA A 179 -27.66 -5.17 -2.37
CA ALA A 179 -27.84 -4.56 -1.06
C ALA A 179 -26.80 -3.46 -0.77
N PHE A 180 -25.72 -3.41 -1.55
CA PHE A 180 -24.63 -2.44 -1.37
C PHE A 180 -25.07 -1.00 -1.67
N ASP A 181 -24.93 -0.12 -0.68
CA ASP A 181 -25.11 1.32 -0.80
C ASP A 181 -23.76 2.01 -1.03
N LEU A 182 -23.46 2.30 -2.31
CA LEU A 182 -22.23 2.97 -2.73
C LEU A 182 -22.01 4.32 -2.03
N ARG A 183 -23.08 5.11 -1.86
CA ARG A 183 -22.97 6.45 -1.28
C ARG A 183 -22.65 6.36 0.20
N ASP A 184 -23.35 5.49 0.93
CA ASP A 184 -23.08 5.29 2.35
C ASP A 184 -21.68 4.71 2.59
N PHE A 185 -21.25 3.75 1.76
CA PHE A 185 -19.89 3.21 1.80
C PHE A 185 -18.84 4.32 1.62
N LEU A 186 -18.94 5.12 0.55
CA LEU A 186 -17.98 6.21 0.29
C LEU A 186 -18.01 7.26 1.39
N ARG A 187 -19.19 7.61 1.93
CA ARG A 187 -19.32 8.53 3.06
C ARG A 187 -18.56 8.02 4.28
N LYS A 188 -18.77 6.76 4.68
CA LYS A 188 -18.07 6.13 5.80
C LYS A 188 -16.56 6.10 5.56
N PHE A 189 -16.13 5.66 4.38
CA PHE A 189 -14.70 5.57 4.02
C PHE A 189 -14.02 6.95 4.04
N CYS A 190 -14.62 7.93 3.36
CA CYS A 190 -14.13 9.30 3.32
C CYS A 190 -14.01 9.91 4.73
N ASN A 191 -15.00 9.69 5.60
CA ASN A 191 -14.96 10.17 6.98
C ASN A 191 -13.78 9.57 7.77
N LYS A 192 -13.46 8.28 7.58
CA LYS A 192 -12.33 7.63 8.27
C LYS A 192 -10.98 8.21 7.85
N LEU A 193 -10.85 8.66 6.61
CA LEU A 193 -9.60 9.17 6.05
C LEU A 193 -9.50 10.71 5.99
N ASN A 194 -10.55 11.41 6.40
CA ASN A 194 -10.70 12.86 6.23
C ASN A 194 -10.61 13.29 4.75
N LEU A 195 -11.33 12.58 3.88
CA LEU A 195 -11.50 12.88 2.46
C LEU A 195 -12.91 13.44 2.21
N LYS A 196 -13.11 14.13 1.08
CA LYS A 196 -14.46 14.47 0.59
C LYS A 196 -14.89 13.44 -0.45
N ILE A 197 -16.18 13.13 -0.54
CA ILE A 197 -16.70 12.21 -1.57
C ILE A 197 -16.32 12.69 -2.98
N ASN A 198 -16.37 14.01 -3.23
CA ASN A 198 -15.98 14.62 -4.50
C ASN A 198 -14.47 14.47 -4.83
N ASP A 199 -13.65 14.02 -3.88
CA ASP A 199 -12.24 13.70 -4.15
C ASP A 199 -12.08 12.32 -4.81
N ILE A 200 -13.15 11.53 -4.90
CA ILE A 200 -13.16 10.15 -5.40
C ILE A 200 -14.08 10.03 -6.61
N ALA A 201 -13.55 9.61 -7.75
CA ALA A 201 -14.34 9.14 -8.87
C ALA A 201 -14.52 7.62 -8.82
N VAL A 202 -15.77 7.18 -8.83
CA VAL A 202 -16.10 5.77 -9.06
C VAL A 202 -15.99 5.47 -10.55
N LYS A 203 -15.24 4.43 -10.90
CA LYS A 203 -15.07 3.98 -12.28
C LYS A 203 -16.00 2.85 -12.63
N ARG A 204 -16.05 1.82 -11.77
CA ARG A 204 -16.89 0.64 -11.98
C ARG A 204 -17.06 -0.18 -10.71
N ILE A 205 -18.11 -0.98 -10.71
CA ILE A 205 -18.45 -1.98 -9.70
C ILE A 205 -18.67 -3.32 -10.40
N GLN A 206 -17.97 -4.38 -10.00
CA GLN A 206 -18.28 -5.74 -10.45
C GLN A 206 -19.27 -6.44 -9.52
N ILE A 207 -20.08 -7.34 -10.10
CA ILE A 207 -21.12 -8.12 -9.41
C ILE A 207 -20.53 -9.29 -8.60
N GLY A 208 -21.23 -9.68 -7.53
CA GLY A 208 -20.77 -10.66 -6.54
C GLY A 208 -20.49 -9.95 -5.20
N SER A 209 -19.46 -10.40 -4.48
CA SER A 209 -18.83 -9.53 -3.47
C SER A 209 -18.31 -8.30 -4.21
N VAL A 210 -18.83 -7.14 -3.85
CA VAL A 210 -18.59 -5.87 -4.56
C VAL A 210 -17.09 -5.62 -4.73
N ILE A 211 -16.65 -5.59 -5.98
CA ILE A 211 -15.32 -5.07 -6.34
C ILE A 211 -15.51 -3.65 -6.85
N LEU A 212 -15.02 -2.67 -6.11
CA LEU A 212 -15.19 -1.26 -6.39
C LEU A 212 -13.86 -0.66 -6.84
N GLU A 213 -13.84 -0.10 -8.04
CA GLU A 213 -12.69 0.60 -8.58
C GLU A 213 -12.92 2.12 -8.55
N THR A 214 -11.98 2.84 -7.94
CA THR A 214 -12.03 4.29 -7.79
C THR A 214 -10.73 4.95 -8.21
N GLU A 215 -10.81 6.22 -8.61
CA GLU A 215 -9.67 7.12 -8.75
C GLU A 215 -9.77 8.27 -7.75
N ILE A 216 -8.64 8.68 -7.20
CA ILE A 216 -8.54 9.85 -6.34
C ILE A 216 -8.00 11.03 -7.14
N TYR A 217 -8.73 12.14 -7.06
CA TYR A 217 -8.31 13.42 -7.64
C TYR A 217 -7.41 14.18 -6.66
N ASN A 218 -6.41 14.90 -7.17
CA ASN A 218 -5.70 15.92 -6.40
C ASN A 218 -6.31 17.29 -6.72
N LYS A 219 -6.72 18.03 -5.69
CA LYS A 219 -7.18 19.43 -5.82
C LYS A 219 -6.05 20.40 -6.14
N LEU A 220 -4.82 20.01 -5.82
CA LEU A 220 -3.65 20.72 -6.29
C LEU A 220 -3.51 20.31 -7.76
N GLU A 221 -3.69 21.27 -8.68
CA GLU A 221 -3.39 21.12 -10.11
C GLU A 221 -1.88 20.91 -10.37
N SER A 222 -1.17 20.23 -9.46
CA SER A 222 0.18 19.74 -9.72
C SER A 222 0.08 18.49 -10.58
N TYR A 223 1.00 18.35 -11.54
CA TYR A 223 1.17 17.11 -12.32
C TYR A 223 1.36 15.87 -11.42
N ASP A 224 1.82 16.05 -10.18
CA ASP A 224 2.02 14.95 -9.24
C ASP A 224 0.74 14.56 -8.48
N LYS A 225 0.20 13.37 -8.80
CA LYS A 225 -0.99 12.79 -8.15
C LYS A 225 -0.69 12.06 -6.83
N ARG A 226 0.57 11.86 -6.45
CA ARG A 226 1.02 11.04 -5.30
C ARG A 226 0.69 11.60 -3.90
N PRO A 227 0.67 12.93 -3.63
CA PRO A 227 0.53 13.43 -2.25
C PRO A 227 -0.66 12.89 -1.46
N ARG A 228 -1.85 12.78 -2.07
CA ARG A 228 -3.03 12.25 -1.38
C ARG A 228 -2.94 10.75 -1.12
N LEU A 229 -2.42 9.97 -2.06
CA LEU A 229 -2.21 8.54 -1.84
C LEU A 229 -1.14 8.30 -0.77
N LYS A 230 -0.05 9.06 -0.75
CA LYS A 230 0.92 9.03 0.35
C LYS A 230 0.23 9.32 1.67
N MET A 231 -0.56 10.39 1.77
CA MET A 231 -1.29 10.70 3.00
C MET A 231 -2.20 9.56 3.47
N ILE A 232 -2.95 8.94 2.55
CA ILE A 232 -3.82 7.79 2.88
C ILE A 232 -2.97 6.60 3.32
N ALA A 233 -1.88 6.30 2.61
CA ALA A 233 -1.00 5.19 2.92
C ALA A 233 -0.39 5.31 4.33
N HIS A 234 0.08 6.49 4.71
CA HIS A 234 0.62 6.75 6.05
C HIS A 234 -0.45 6.64 7.16
N LYS A 235 -1.75 6.75 6.84
CA LYS A 235 -2.85 6.60 7.80
C LYS A 235 -3.30 5.15 7.99
N LEU A 236 -2.92 4.21 7.10
CA LEU A 236 -3.33 2.80 7.12
C LEU A 236 -2.64 1.96 8.22
N THR A 237 -2.72 2.46 9.45
CA THR A 237 -2.35 1.75 10.68
C THR A 237 -3.24 0.51 10.89
N ASP A 238 -2.78 -0.45 11.70
CA ASP A 238 -3.56 -1.65 12.07
C ASP A 238 -4.95 -1.29 12.63
N ALA A 239 -5.02 -0.26 13.47
CA ALA A 239 -6.28 0.25 14.02
C ALA A 239 -7.23 0.78 12.93
N LEU A 240 -6.71 1.45 11.91
CA LEU A 240 -7.54 1.88 10.78
C LEU A 240 -7.96 0.67 9.93
N GLN A 241 -7.10 -0.32 9.74
CA GLN A 241 -7.45 -1.55 9.01
C GLN A 241 -8.57 -2.32 9.72
N GLU A 242 -8.59 -2.36 11.05
CA GLU A 242 -9.71 -2.92 11.83
C GLU A 242 -11.01 -2.14 11.64
N GLU A 243 -10.95 -0.80 11.56
CA GLU A 243 -12.12 0.03 11.24
C GLU A 243 -12.62 -0.20 9.80
N LEU A 244 -11.71 -0.40 8.85
CA LEU A 244 -12.04 -0.76 7.47
C LEU A 244 -12.65 -2.18 7.40
N ALA A 245 -12.18 -3.12 8.22
CA ALA A 245 -12.73 -4.47 8.32
C ALA A 245 -14.22 -4.46 8.75
N LYS A 246 -14.63 -3.52 9.62
CA LYS A 246 -16.02 -3.32 10.05
C LYS A 246 -16.94 -2.82 8.91
N MET A 247 -16.35 -2.37 7.80
CA MET A 247 -17.06 -2.00 6.58
C MET A 247 -17.10 -3.16 5.57
N ASN A 248 -16.89 -4.41 6.01
CA ASN A 248 -16.82 -5.62 5.19
C ASN A 248 -15.74 -5.58 4.10
N ILE A 249 -14.74 -4.71 4.23
CA ILE A 249 -13.62 -4.64 3.29
C ILE A 249 -12.72 -5.85 3.56
N PHE A 250 -12.59 -6.74 2.57
CA PHE A 250 -11.68 -7.90 2.61
C PHE A 250 -10.38 -7.62 1.85
N PHE A 251 -10.38 -6.63 0.96
CA PHE A 251 -9.23 -6.26 0.13
C PHE A 251 -9.20 -4.76 -0.14
N MET A 252 -8.02 -4.16 -0.09
CA MET A 252 -7.79 -2.79 -0.52
C MET A 252 -6.45 -2.69 -1.25
N PHE A 253 -6.45 -2.12 -2.44
CA PHE A 253 -5.25 -1.84 -3.21
C PHE A 253 -5.12 -0.37 -3.53
N MET A 254 -3.91 0.17 -3.42
CA MET A 254 -3.58 1.54 -3.80
C MET A 254 -2.45 1.54 -4.82
N GLY A 255 -2.68 2.15 -5.99
CA GLY A 255 -1.69 2.23 -7.05
C GLY A 255 -2.30 2.32 -8.43
N SER A 256 -1.51 2.00 -9.46
CA SER A 256 -2.05 1.84 -10.81
C SER A 256 -2.70 0.46 -10.96
N ILE A 257 -3.79 0.36 -11.73
CA ILE A 257 -4.46 -0.93 -12.00
C ILE A 257 -3.52 -1.90 -12.74
N ASN A 258 -2.61 -1.37 -13.57
CA ASN A 258 -1.57 -2.17 -14.23
C ASN A 258 -0.62 -2.82 -13.23
N SER A 259 -0.25 -2.10 -12.16
CA SER A 259 0.59 -2.63 -11.09
C SER A 259 -0.14 -3.71 -10.29
N LEU A 260 -1.45 -3.57 -10.06
CA LEU A 260 -2.27 -4.64 -9.46
C LEU A 260 -2.26 -5.92 -10.31
N PHE A 261 -2.43 -5.80 -11.64
CA PHE A 261 -2.36 -6.97 -12.52
C PHE A 261 -0.99 -7.65 -12.48
N LYS A 262 0.10 -6.89 -12.39
CA LYS A 262 1.44 -7.46 -12.18
C LYS A 262 1.53 -8.22 -10.86
N ILE A 263 1.05 -7.64 -9.75
CA ILE A 263 1.02 -8.30 -8.43
C ILE A 263 0.21 -9.60 -8.47
N GLN A 264 -0.98 -9.58 -9.07
CA GLN A 264 -1.83 -10.77 -9.20
C GLN A 264 -1.14 -11.87 -10.01
N LYS A 265 -0.50 -11.50 -11.12
CA LYS A 265 0.29 -12.42 -11.94
C LYS A 265 1.51 -12.97 -11.21
N HIS A 266 2.26 -12.14 -10.49
CA HIS A 266 3.43 -12.60 -9.73
C HIS A 266 2.99 -13.53 -8.58
N ARG A 267 1.88 -13.23 -7.90
CA ARG A 267 1.32 -14.12 -6.87
C ARG A 267 1.01 -15.52 -7.43
N SER A 268 0.42 -15.61 -8.62
CA SER A 268 0.15 -16.92 -9.23
C SER A 268 1.41 -17.66 -9.69
N GLN A 269 2.55 -16.97 -9.74
CA GLN A 269 3.87 -17.55 -10.07
C GLN A 269 4.66 -17.98 -8.83
N ILE A 270 4.33 -17.47 -7.63
CA ILE A 270 4.95 -17.95 -6.37
C ILE A 270 4.51 -19.40 -6.15
N LYS A 271 5.41 -20.32 -6.49
CA LYS A 271 5.18 -21.75 -6.34
C LYS A 271 6.01 -22.28 -5.19
N LEU A 272 5.43 -23.16 -4.39
CA LEU A 272 6.22 -23.98 -3.48
C LEU A 272 7.06 -24.96 -4.30
N TYR A 273 8.21 -25.35 -3.75
CA TYR A 273 9.05 -26.39 -4.34
C TYR A 273 9.26 -27.56 -3.35
N PRO A 274 8.25 -28.42 -3.17
CA PRO A 274 8.18 -29.33 -2.02
C PRO A 274 9.35 -30.30 -1.88
N GLN A 275 10.00 -30.68 -2.98
CA GLN A 275 11.15 -31.59 -2.97
C GLN A 275 12.35 -31.09 -2.15
N TYR A 276 12.46 -29.76 -1.96
CA TYR A 276 13.49 -29.13 -1.15
C TYR A 276 13.03 -28.74 0.26
N ASN A 277 11.80 -29.11 0.64
CA ASN A 277 11.33 -28.91 2.01
C ASN A 277 12.17 -29.73 2.98
N ARG A 278 12.40 -29.19 4.17
CA ARG A 278 13.23 -29.83 5.20
C ARG A 278 12.60 -29.65 6.56
N ILE A 279 12.81 -30.64 7.43
CA ILE A 279 12.56 -30.54 8.86
C ILE A 279 13.94 -30.61 9.52
N TYR A 280 14.29 -29.58 10.28
CA TYR A 280 15.58 -29.48 10.93
C TYR A 280 15.48 -29.96 12.38
N ALA A 281 15.56 -31.28 12.58
CA ALA A 281 15.37 -31.91 13.88
C ALA A 281 15.99 -33.30 13.91
N LEU A 282 16.28 -33.81 15.10
CA LEU A 282 16.73 -35.19 15.29
C LEU A 282 15.69 -36.16 14.69
N GLY A 283 16.15 -37.14 13.91
CA GLY A 283 15.26 -38.03 13.13
C GLY A 283 14.88 -37.51 11.73
N TYR A 284 15.25 -36.27 11.40
CA TYR A 284 15.12 -35.66 10.07
C TYR A 284 16.49 -35.15 9.59
N VAL A 285 16.56 -33.94 9.02
CA VAL A 285 17.84 -33.30 8.70
C VAL A 285 18.38 -32.66 9.97
N TYR A 286 19.52 -33.14 10.45
CA TYR A 286 20.10 -32.67 11.70
C TYR A 286 21.61 -32.63 11.61
N TRP A 287 22.18 -31.51 12.07
CA TRP A 287 23.62 -31.33 12.19
C TRP A 287 23.90 -30.32 13.29
N GLN A 288 24.82 -30.62 14.19
CA GLN A 288 25.30 -29.63 15.16
C GLN A 288 26.35 -28.74 14.48
N GLY A 289 26.05 -27.45 14.33
CA GLY A 289 26.92 -26.51 13.62
C GLY A 289 26.57 -26.35 12.15
N ALA A 290 27.62 -26.13 11.33
CA ALA A 290 27.47 -25.86 9.90
C ALA A 290 26.96 -27.11 9.16
N LEU A 291 25.91 -26.95 8.36
CA LEU A 291 25.37 -28.04 7.56
C LEU A 291 26.41 -28.46 6.51
N ASN A 292 26.76 -29.74 6.50
CA ASN A 292 27.74 -30.31 5.57
C ASN A 292 27.10 -31.39 4.71
N ASP A 293 26.22 -30.98 3.79
CA ASP A 293 25.46 -31.85 2.88
C ASP A 293 26.07 -31.90 1.46
N GLY A 294 27.26 -31.32 1.26
CA GLY A 294 27.94 -31.23 -0.03
C GLY A 294 27.30 -30.23 -1.02
N LEU A 295 26.22 -29.54 -0.62
CA LEU A 295 25.58 -28.53 -1.46
C LEU A 295 26.26 -27.17 -1.30
N ASP A 296 26.19 -26.35 -2.35
CA ASP A 296 26.70 -24.99 -2.32
C ASP A 296 25.82 -24.09 -1.44
N ARG A 297 26.39 -23.64 -0.32
CA ARG A 297 25.78 -22.73 0.66
C ARG A 297 26.50 -21.39 0.73
N GLY A 298 27.35 -21.09 -0.24
CA GLY A 298 28.17 -19.89 -0.30
C GLY A 298 29.48 -19.98 0.45
N ASN A 299 30.17 -18.84 0.55
CA ASN A 299 31.49 -18.73 1.19
C ASN A 299 31.42 -18.46 2.72
N LYS A 300 30.21 -18.44 3.29
CA LYS A 300 29.95 -18.34 4.73
C LYS A 300 29.28 -19.64 5.21
N PRO A 301 29.56 -20.12 6.43
CA PRO A 301 28.89 -21.29 6.97
C PRO A 301 27.36 -21.09 7.03
N TYR A 302 26.61 -22.10 6.57
CA TYR A 302 25.17 -22.18 6.80
C TYR A 302 24.90 -23.08 8.00
N TYR A 303 24.58 -22.48 9.14
CA TYR A 303 24.28 -23.23 10.36
C TYR A 303 22.90 -23.87 10.28
N CYS A 304 22.84 -25.14 10.65
CA CYS A 304 21.60 -25.91 10.61
C CYS A 304 20.54 -25.25 11.52
N PRO A 305 19.37 -24.81 10.99
CA PRO A 305 18.35 -24.14 11.80
C PRO A 305 17.51 -25.16 12.58
N ILE A 306 18.16 -25.85 13.53
CA ILE A 306 17.54 -26.85 14.38
C ILE A 306 16.29 -26.25 15.04
N GLY A 307 15.18 -26.98 15.01
CA GLY A 307 13.89 -26.50 15.52
C GLY A 307 12.95 -25.94 14.46
N TRP A 308 13.36 -25.88 13.20
CA TRP A 308 12.57 -25.22 12.15
C TRP A 308 12.17 -26.18 11.03
N GLN A 309 11.04 -25.90 10.40
CA GLN A 309 10.60 -26.52 9.16
C GLN A 309 10.76 -25.52 8.02
N ARG A 310 11.39 -25.93 6.92
CA ARG A 310 11.57 -25.13 5.73
C ARG A 310 10.59 -25.56 4.65
N ARG A 311 9.81 -24.59 4.15
CA ARG A 311 9.02 -24.68 2.91
C ARG A 311 9.75 -23.91 1.83
N SER A 312 10.11 -24.60 0.75
CA SER A 312 10.91 -24.01 -0.32
C SER A 312 10.03 -23.23 -1.28
N PHE A 313 10.58 -22.15 -1.82
CA PHE A 313 10.00 -21.50 -2.99
C PHE A 313 10.73 -21.95 -4.26
N TYR A 314 9.96 -22.07 -5.34
CA TYR A 314 10.49 -22.19 -6.68
C TYR A 314 10.96 -20.80 -7.12
N VAL A 315 12.25 -20.67 -7.42
CA VAL A 315 12.86 -19.39 -7.82
C VAL A 315 13.23 -19.40 -9.30
N THR A 316 13.95 -20.42 -9.77
CA THR A 316 14.34 -20.60 -11.17
C THR A 316 14.74 -22.05 -11.45
N GLU A 317 14.69 -22.49 -12.71
CA GLU A 317 15.11 -23.83 -13.15
C GLU A 317 16.63 -24.05 -12.96
N ASN A 318 17.46 -23.03 -13.23
CA ASN A 318 18.93 -23.09 -13.14
C ASN A 318 19.48 -22.64 -11.77
N PHE A 319 18.78 -22.99 -10.69
CA PHE A 319 19.02 -22.46 -9.33
C PHE A 319 20.48 -22.53 -8.89
N TYR A 320 21.12 -23.69 -9.03
CA TYR A 320 22.50 -23.90 -8.57
C TYR A 320 23.52 -23.09 -9.37
N GLU A 321 23.32 -22.92 -10.67
CA GLU A 321 24.21 -22.12 -11.51
C GLU A 321 24.06 -20.63 -11.18
N LYS A 322 22.80 -20.15 -11.10
CA LYS A 322 22.49 -18.75 -10.84
C LYS A 322 22.97 -18.30 -9.45
N PHE A 323 22.80 -19.14 -8.43
CA PHE A 323 23.10 -18.79 -7.04
C PHE A 323 24.36 -19.48 -6.49
N LYS A 324 25.26 -19.89 -7.39
CA LYS A 324 26.55 -20.47 -7.02
C LYS A 324 27.35 -19.48 -6.17
N GLY A 325 27.81 -19.91 -5.01
CA GLY A 325 28.57 -19.09 -4.06
C GLY A 325 27.73 -18.12 -3.22
N TRP A 326 26.41 -18.08 -3.40
CA TRP A 326 25.54 -17.21 -2.60
C TRP A 326 25.35 -17.75 -1.19
N CYS A 327 25.46 -16.87 -0.21
CA CYS A 327 25.31 -17.19 1.21
C CYS A 327 23.83 -17.30 1.59
N ILE A 328 23.51 -18.14 2.57
CA ILE A 328 22.17 -18.23 3.14
C ILE A 328 22.08 -17.37 4.39
N CYS A 329 20.97 -16.65 4.52
CA CYS A 329 20.64 -15.81 5.67
C CYS A 329 19.13 -15.83 5.94
N TYR A 330 18.72 -15.19 7.02
CA TYR A 330 17.34 -15.11 7.48
C TYR A 330 16.91 -13.66 7.68
N HIS A 331 15.65 -13.40 7.36
CA HIS A 331 14.99 -12.13 7.60
C HIS A 331 13.73 -12.38 8.44
N GLY A 332 13.72 -11.88 9.68
CA GLY A 332 12.54 -11.87 10.54
C GLY A 332 11.53 -10.83 10.05
N THR A 333 10.24 -11.13 10.12
CA THR A 333 9.19 -10.13 9.83
C THR A 333 7.89 -10.44 10.58
N LYS A 334 6.93 -9.51 10.53
CA LYS A 334 5.56 -9.72 11.02
C LYS A 334 4.75 -10.54 10.03
N PHE A 335 3.75 -11.29 10.52
CA PHE A 335 2.86 -12.09 9.67
C PHE A 335 2.10 -11.23 8.66
N SER A 336 1.72 -10.00 9.03
CA SER A 336 1.08 -9.04 8.15
C SER A 336 1.96 -8.61 6.97
N ASN A 337 3.28 -8.56 7.17
CA ASN A 337 4.24 -8.12 6.15
C ASN A 337 4.72 -9.24 5.24
N GLY A 338 4.69 -10.50 5.71
CA GLY A 338 5.31 -11.64 5.01
C GLY A 338 4.84 -11.76 3.55
N LEU A 339 3.54 -11.63 3.31
CA LEU A 339 3.01 -11.68 1.95
C LEU A 339 3.42 -10.48 1.10
N SER A 340 3.40 -9.26 1.66
CA SER A 340 3.85 -8.07 0.91
C SER A 340 5.32 -8.20 0.52
N ILE A 341 6.17 -8.74 1.40
CA ILE A 341 7.59 -8.96 1.10
C ILE A 341 7.76 -10.00 0.00
N LEU A 342 6.99 -11.09 0.02
CA LEU A 342 7.05 -12.09 -1.05
C LEU A 342 6.59 -11.56 -2.41
N LEU A 343 5.73 -10.54 -2.43
CA LEU A 343 5.19 -9.95 -3.66
C LEU A 343 6.02 -8.79 -4.20
N SER A 344 6.58 -7.96 -3.31
CA SER A 344 7.28 -6.73 -3.68
C SER A 344 8.79 -6.81 -3.47
N GLY A 345 9.28 -7.74 -2.67
CA GLY A 345 10.67 -7.82 -2.24
C GLY A 345 10.94 -7.14 -0.89
N LEU A 346 12.20 -6.85 -0.61
CA LEU A 346 12.65 -6.26 0.66
C LEU A 346 12.93 -4.77 0.54
N LYS A 347 12.44 -3.99 1.50
CA LYS A 347 12.78 -2.58 1.64
C LYS A 347 14.06 -2.43 2.47
N PRO A 348 14.94 -1.46 2.13
CA PRO A 348 16.00 -1.03 3.04
C PRO A 348 15.40 -0.63 4.39
N ALA A 349 16.14 -0.82 5.47
CA ALA A 349 15.68 -0.42 6.78
C ALA A 349 15.54 1.12 6.86
N GLU A 350 14.50 1.58 7.54
CA GLU A 350 14.33 3.02 7.83
C GLU A 350 15.19 3.47 9.02
N ARG A 351 15.51 2.53 9.93
CA ARG A 351 16.36 2.74 11.11
C ARG A 351 17.61 1.91 10.95
N ASN A 352 18.75 2.59 10.88
CA ASN A 352 20.00 2.02 10.41
C ASN A 352 21.09 2.18 11.47
N GLU A 353 21.36 1.12 12.23
CA GLU A 353 22.44 1.08 13.23
C GLU A 353 23.82 0.86 12.56
N HIS A 354 23.83 0.10 11.47
CA HIS A 354 25.00 -0.38 10.73
C HIS A 354 24.96 0.08 9.26
N GLY A 355 24.41 1.27 9.01
CA GLY A 355 24.33 1.86 7.68
C GLY A 355 23.09 1.46 6.87
N ASP A 356 23.01 2.04 5.67
CA ASP A 356 21.87 1.91 4.77
C ASP A 356 21.87 0.57 4.02
N GLY A 357 20.72 -0.12 4.03
CA GLY A 357 20.58 -1.41 3.36
C GLY A 357 19.52 -2.32 3.97
N ILE A 358 19.51 -3.56 3.50
CA ILE A 358 18.58 -4.60 3.96
C ILE A 358 19.27 -5.41 5.06
N TYR A 359 18.64 -5.46 6.23
CA TYR A 359 19.18 -6.14 7.40
C TYR A 359 18.76 -7.61 7.42
N VAL A 360 19.73 -8.51 7.42
CA VAL A 360 19.54 -9.96 7.52
C VAL A 360 20.53 -10.55 8.51
N THR A 361 20.38 -11.83 8.83
CA THR A 361 21.29 -12.50 9.75
C THR A 361 21.55 -13.95 9.35
N PRO A 362 22.78 -14.47 9.52
CA PRO A 362 23.05 -15.90 9.40
C PRO A 362 22.49 -16.74 10.57
N SER A 363 21.98 -16.11 11.65
CA SER A 363 21.42 -16.80 12.80
C SER A 363 19.90 -16.80 12.77
N ILE A 364 19.30 -17.99 12.66
CA ILE A 364 17.85 -18.12 12.83
C ILE A 364 17.41 -17.77 14.25
N ASN A 365 18.26 -17.99 15.26
CA ASN A 365 17.97 -17.66 16.65
C ASN A 365 17.92 -16.15 16.88
N TYR A 366 18.77 -15.38 16.20
CA TYR A 366 18.67 -13.92 16.19
C TYR A 366 17.45 -13.45 15.40
N ALA A 367 17.24 -13.96 14.19
CA ALA A 367 16.10 -13.59 13.34
C ALA A 367 14.74 -13.85 14.00
N CYS A 368 14.65 -14.87 14.85
CA CYS A 368 13.42 -15.27 15.52
C CYS A 368 13.11 -14.47 16.80
N HIS A 369 13.97 -13.53 17.20
CA HIS A 369 13.67 -12.67 18.33
C HIS A 369 12.38 -11.87 18.06
N PRO A 370 11.48 -11.70 19.05
CA PRO A 370 10.18 -11.02 18.87
C PRO A 370 10.25 -9.59 18.29
N ARG A 371 11.43 -8.96 18.37
CA ARG A 371 11.69 -7.67 17.71
C ARG A 371 11.65 -7.77 16.19
N TYR A 372 12.14 -8.88 15.63
CA TYR A 372 12.29 -9.07 14.20
C TYR A 372 11.21 -10.01 13.65
N SER A 373 10.93 -11.12 14.33
CA SER A 373 9.93 -12.12 13.91
C SER A 373 8.79 -12.19 14.93
N GLU A 374 7.55 -12.03 14.45
CA GLU A 374 6.36 -12.10 15.30
C GLU A 374 6.12 -13.52 15.85
N VAL A 375 5.75 -13.60 17.14
CA VAL A 375 5.24 -14.83 17.77
C VAL A 375 3.72 -14.78 17.75
N LYS A 376 3.09 -15.77 17.11
CA LYS A 376 1.62 -15.78 16.98
C LYS A 376 1.02 -16.99 17.68
N PHE A 377 0.01 -16.74 18.52
CA PHE A 377 -0.83 -17.80 19.07
C PHE A 377 -1.72 -18.40 17.97
N ILE A 378 -1.86 -19.72 17.97
CA ILE A 378 -2.68 -20.46 17.02
C ILE A 378 -4.05 -20.67 17.67
N GLU A 379 -5.04 -19.91 17.21
CA GLU A 379 -6.43 -20.06 17.63
C GLU A 379 -6.91 -21.51 17.45
N SER A 380 -7.59 -22.07 18.45
CA SER A 380 -8.02 -23.48 18.43
C SER A 380 -8.92 -23.83 17.23
N SER A 381 -9.70 -22.86 16.75
CA SER A 381 -10.54 -22.99 15.55
C SER A 381 -9.75 -23.09 14.24
N SER A 382 -8.55 -22.52 14.21
CA SER A 382 -7.64 -22.51 13.06
C SER A 382 -6.56 -23.57 13.16
N GLN A 383 -6.29 -24.10 14.36
CA GLN A 383 -5.22 -25.08 14.60
C GLN A 383 -5.30 -26.24 13.61
N ARG A 384 -6.43 -26.97 13.57
CA ARG A 384 -6.61 -28.13 12.69
C ARG A 384 -6.60 -27.81 11.19
N LYS A 385 -6.77 -26.55 10.79
CA LYS A 385 -6.68 -26.15 9.38
C LYS A 385 -5.25 -26.14 8.86
N PHE A 386 -4.29 -25.77 9.71
CA PHE A 386 -2.90 -25.53 9.29
C PHE A 386 -1.88 -26.45 9.95
N PHE A 387 -2.13 -26.89 11.19
CA PHE A 387 -1.21 -27.67 12.01
C PHE A 387 -1.95 -28.79 12.74
N LYS A 388 -1.38 -30.00 12.80
CA LYS A 388 -2.02 -31.10 13.54
C LYS A 388 -2.02 -30.86 15.06
N SER A 389 -1.01 -30.16 15.57
CA SER A 389 -0.92 -29.69 16.96
C SER A 389 0.01 -28.49 17.07
N GLY A 390 0.14 -27.94 18.28
CA GLY A 390 0.94 -26.75 18.57
C GLY A 390 0.07 -25.52 18.83
N ASN A 391 0.52 -24.67 19.74
CA ASN A 391 -0.21 -23.51 20.24
C ASN A 391 0.40 -22.19 19.78
N TYR A 392 1.66 -22.17 19.36
CA TYR A 392 2.33 -20.98 18.85
C TYR A 392 3.07 -21.28 17.56
N VAL A 393 3.17 -20.27 16.70
CA VAL A 393 3.95 -20.30 15.47
C VAL A 393 4.80 -19.05 15.33
N GLN A 394 6.03 -19.25 14.87
CA GLN A 394 6.93 -18.20 14.37
C GLN A 394 7.27 -18.48 12.91
N PHE A 395 7.63 -17.44 12.17
CA PHE A 395 8.24 -17.62 10.86
C PHE A 395 9.36 -16.62 10.56
N ALA A 396 10.26 -17.03 9.69
CA ALA A 396 11.28 -16.18 9.09
C ALA A 396 11.40 -16.51 7.60
N LEU A 397 11.85 -15.54 6.82
CA LEU A 397 12.20 -15.77 5.41
C LEU A 397 13.64 -16.24 5.35
N GLU A 398 13.89 -17.34 4.65
CA GLU A 398 15.24 -17.73 4.25
C GLU A 398 15.55 -17.10 2.90
N CYS A 399 16.69 -16.43 2.84
CA CYS A 399 17.16 -15.72 1.68
C CYS A 399 18.54 -16.21 1.25
N ARG A 400 18.84 -16.01 -0.03
CA ARG A 400 20.20 -16.09 -0.58
C ARG A 400 20.71 -14.70 -0.94
N VAL A 401 21.96 -14.43 -0.62
CA VAL A 401 22.64 -13.17 -0.91
C VAL A 401 23.98 -13.43 -1.58
N HIS A 402 24.29 -12.67 -2.64
CA HIS A 402 25.62 -12.72 -3.25
C HIS A 402 26.64 -12.12 -2.26
N PRO A 403 27.78 -12.77 -1.99
CA PRO A 403 28.73 -12.30 -0.99
C PRO A 403 29.23 -10.87 -1.23
N ASN A 404 29.41 -10.46 -2.49
CA ASN A 404 29.81 -9.09 -2.85
C ASN A 404 28.76 -8.01 -2.52
N ASN A 405 27.52 -8.40 -2.25
CA ASN A 405 26.46 -7.45 -1.86
C ASN A 405 26.33 -7.30 -0.34
N ILE A 406 27.10 -8.04 0.46
CA ILE A 406 27.16 -7.86 1.91
C ILE A 406 28.10 -6.68 2.18
N ASN A 407 27.53 -5.51 2.45
CA ASN A 407 28.29 -4.28 2.68
C ASN A 407 28.92 -4.24 4.07
N GLU A 408 28.18 -4.73 5.08
CA GLU A 408 28.60 -4.69 6.47
C GLU A 408 28.26 -6.01 7.18
N ILE A 409 29.17 -6.45 8.04
CA ILE A 409 28.97 -7.52 9.02
C ILE A 409 29.26 -6.91 10.38
N ALA A 410 28.28 -6.91 11.26
CA ALA A 410 28.31 -6.15 12.49
C ALA A 410 27.76 -6.93 13.69
N SER A 411 27.91 -6.30 14.85
CA SER A 411 27.44 -6.82 16.12
C SER A 411 25.92 -6.76 16.25
N GLU A 412 25.37 -7.57 17.13
CA GLU A 412 23.97 -7.49 17.53
C GLU A 412 23.57 -6.08 18.03
N THR A 413 22.35 -5.68 17.71
CA THR A 413 21.76 -4.38 18.06
C THR A 413 20.74 -4.49 19.20
N LEU A 414 20.62 -5.67 19.83
CA LEU A 414 19.66 -5.97 20.89
C LEU A 414 20.25 -5.87 22.30
N GLY A 415 21.46 -5.37 22.47
CA GLY A 415 22.10 -5.12 23.77
C GLY A 415 22.34 -6.39 24.59
N ALA A 416 22.47 -7.52 23.90
CA ALA A 416 22.69 -8.85 24.45
C ALA A 416 24.18 -9.24 24.51
N ARG A 417 25.11 -8.27 24.47
CA ARG A 417 26.58 -8.49 24.49
C ARG A 417 27.10 -9.45 25.57
N GLY A 418 26.42 -9.55 26.72
CA GLY A 418 26.80 -10.42 27.84
C GLY A 418 26.25 -11.84 27.80
N THR A 419 25.54 -12.23 26.73
CA THR A 419 24.90 -13.54 26.57
C THR A 419 25.17 -14.10 25.19
N THR A 420 25.26 -15.42 25.06
CA THR A 420 25.33 -16.10 23.76
C THR A 420 23.93 -16.09 23.12
N ILE A 421 23.79 -15.45 21.96
CA ILE A 421 22.54 -15.49 21.16
C ILE A 421 22.43 -16.82 20.40
N ASP A 422 23.52 -17.22 19.76
CA ASP A 422 23.61 -18.44 18.97
C ASP A 422 24.93 -19.14 19.30
N ALA A 423 24.89 -20.46 19.52
CA ALA A 423 26.09 -21.22 19.87
C ALA A 423 27.08 -21.32 18.70
N ASN A 424 26.62 -21.10 17.46
CA ASN A 424 27.43 -21.30 16.27
C ASN A 424 28.03 -20.02 15.71
N ILE A 425 27.50 -18.85 16.11
CA ILE A 425 27.94 -17.55 15.61
C ILE A 425 28.01 -16.55 16.75
N THR A 426 29.13 -15.84 16.81
CA THR A 426 29.39 -14.85 17.84
C THR A 426 28.59 -13.58 17.60
N ASN A 427 28.24 -12.88 18.68
CA ASN A 427 27.37 -11.71 18.64
C ASN A 427 27.96 -10.54 17.84
N ASP A 428 29.27 -10.50 17.58
CA ASP A 428 29.98 -9.44 16.85
C ASP A 428 29.86 -9.52 15.32
N ILE A 429 29.36 -10.64 14.78
CA ILE A 429 29.25 -10.86 13.33
C ILE A 429 27.86 -11.38 12.90
N ILE A 430 26.85 -11.21 13.76
CA ILE A 430 25.53 -11.82 13.62
C ILE A 430 24.56 -10.98 12.79
N GLU A 431 24.87 -9.72 12.49
CA GLU A 431 24.01 -8.83 11.69
C GLU A 431 24.69 -8.48 10.36
N TRP A 432 24.00 -8.69 9.25
CA TRP A 432 24.49 -8.44 7.89
C TRP A 432 23.65 -7.36 7.23
N VAL A 433 24.31 -6.37 6.62
CA VAL A 433 23.66 -5.30 5.86
C VAL A 433 23.92 -5.49 4.37
N ILE A 434 22.84 -5.71 3.61
CA ILE A 434 22.90 -5.99 2.19
C ILE A 434 22.68 -4.72 1.38
N ASN A 435 23.55 -4.51 0.39
CA ASN A 435 23.45 -3.42 -0.56
C ASN A 435 22.12 -3.50 -1.33
N HIS A 436 21.31 -2.45 -1.24
CA HIS A 436 20.05 -2.35 -1.97
C HIS A 436 20.22 -1.73 -3.37
N GLN A 437 21.45 -1.41 -3.78
CA GLN A 437 21.80 -0.88 -5.10
C GLN A 437 21.03 0.39 -5.47
N ASN A 438 20.81 1.28 -4.50
CA ASN A 438 19.98 2.49 -4.62
C ASN A 438 18.50 2.23 -4.96
N LYS A 439 18.02 0.98 -4.81
CA LYS A 439 16.62 0.63 -5.02
C LYS A 439 15.81 0.90 -3.75
N THR A 440 14.62 1.48 -3.91
CA THR A 440 13.67 1.69 -2.80
C THR A 440 13.10 0.37 -2.28
N VAL A 441 13.03 -0.65 -3.15
CA VAL A 441 12.70 -2.04 -2.83
C VAL A 441 13.59 -2.96 -3.70
N VAL A 442 14.16 -4.00 -3.10
CA VAL A 442 14.86 -5.06 -3.84
C VAL A 442 13.86 -6.17 -4.17
N ASP A 443 13.33 -6.12 -5.39
CA ASP A 443 12.44 -7.15 -5.96
C ASP A 443 13.19 -8.47 -6.13
N PHE A 444 12.66 -9.55 -5.57
CA PHE A 444 13.23 -10.89 -5.68
C PHE A 444 13.22 -11.46 -7.11
N ASN A 445 12.40 -10.91 -8.00
CA ASN A 445 12.32 -11.34 -9.39
C ASN A 445 13.29 -10.57 -10.31
N ASP A 446 13.95 -9.53 -9.80
CA ASP A 446 14.98 -8.81 -10.55
C ASP A 446 16.15 -9.75 -10.87
N PRO A 447 16.58 -9.88 -12.15
CA PRO A 447 17.77 -10.64 -12.51
C PRO A 447 19.03 -10.23 -11.73
N GLU A 448 19.11 -8.94 -11.37
CA GLU A 448 20.22 -8.32 -10.64
C GLU A 448 19.89 -8.11 -9.15
N ALA A 449 18.87 -8.78 -8.62
CA ALA A 449 18.50 -8.69 -7.22
C ALA A 449 19.70 -8.98 -6.31
N SER A 450 19.98 -8.10 -5.35
CA SER A 450 21.11 -8.31 -4.45
C SER A 450 20.87 -9.43 -3.43
N ILE A 451 19.59 -9.73 -3.18
CA ILE A 451 19.08 -10.77 -2.29
C ILE A 451 17.81 -11.38 -2.89
N VAL A 452 17.59 -12.68 -2.68
CA VAL A 452 16.40 -13.40 -3.13
C VAL A 452 15.83 -14.26 -2.00
N CYS A 453 14.51 -14.32 -1.84
CA CYS A 453 13.88 -15.23 -0.89
C CYS A 453 13.74 -16.65 -1.49
N THR A 454 14.30 -17.64 -0.82
CA THR A 454 14.36 -19.04 -1.29
C THR A 454 13.49 -19.99 -0.48
N GLY A 455 13.00 -19.56 0.68
CA GLY A 455 12.12 -20.36 1.49
C GLY A 455 11.50 -19.61 2.67
N LEU A 456 10.54 -20.29 3.27
CA LEU A 456 9.85 -19.90 4.49
C LEU A 456 10.21 -20.89 5.59
N LEU A 457 10.74 -20.39 6.70
CA LEU A 457 11.08 -21.16 7.88
C LEU A 457 9.95 -20.97 8.88
N THR A 458 9.37 -22.05 9.37
CA THR A 458 8.33 -22.03 10.41
C THR A 458 8.74 -22.87 11.60
N ARG A 459 8.52 -22.36 12.82
CA ARG A 459 8.65 -23.11 14.06
C ARG A 459 7.30 -23.11 14.76
N VAL A 460 6.80 -24.31 15.07
CA VAL A 460 5.55 -24.50 15.80
C VAL A 460 5.88 -25.11 17.16
N THR A 461 5.26 -24.60 18.22
CA THR A 461 5.54 -25.05 19.59
C THR A 461 4.26 -25.27 20.39
N ASP A 462 4.31 -26.15 21.39
CA ASP A 462 3.17 -26.45 22.28
C ASP A 462 2.97 -25.41 23.41
N ASP A 463 3.98 -24.62 23.75
CA ASP A 463 3.87 -23.42 24.58
C ASP A 463 4.66 -22.28 23.93
N HIS A 464 4.74 -21.13 24.57
CA HIS A 464 5.37 -19.95 24.03
C HIS A 464 6.86 -20.22 23.73
N PRO A 465 7.37 -19.90 22.53
CA PRO A 465 8.73 -20.24 22.10
C PRO A 465 9.82 -19.57 22.94
N GLY A 466 9.51 -18.49 23.67
CA GLY A 466 10.42 -17.88 24.65
C GLY A 466 10.88 -18.81 25.79
N LEU A 467 10.19 -19.94 26.00
CA LEU A 467 10.61 -20.98 26.95
C LEU A 467 11.62 -21.97 26.37
N LEU A 468 11.89 -21.93 25.06
CA LEU A 468 12.89 -22.78 24.43
C LEU A 468 14.29 -22.40 24.92
N PRO A 469 15.21 -23.37 25.08
CA PRO A 469 16.60 -23.10 25.49
C PRO A 469 17.29 -22.04 24.63
N GLU A 470 17.12 -22.08 23.31
CA GLU A 470 17.71 -21.11 22.37
C GLU A 470 17.11 -19.70 22.46
N SER A 471 15.98 -19.54 23.16
CA SER A 471 15.29 -18.25 23.32
C SER A 471 15.51 -17.62 24.70
N GLN A 472 16.27 -18.28 25.59
CA GLN A 472 16.52 -17.78 26.95
C GLN A 472 17.19 -16.40 26.96
N TRP A 473 18.01 -16.09 25.95
CA TRP A 473 18.67 -14.79 25.84
C TRP A 473 17.71 -13.62 25.61
N TRP A 474 16.45 -13.86 25.22
CA TRP A 474 15.45 -12.80 24.98
C TRP A 474 15.28 -11.91 26.22
N HIS A 475 15.31 -12.50 27.42
CA HIS A 475 15.22 -11.81 28.71
C HIS A 475 16.44 -10.93 29.05
N ARG A 476 17.53 -11.04 28.28
CA ARG A 476 18.78 -10.28 28.46
C ARG A 476 18.93 -9.16 27.43
N SER A 477 17.99 -9.01 26.49
CA SER A 477 18.00 -7.90 25.52
C SER A 477 17.69 -6.56 26.21
N HIS A 478 18.26 -5.45 25.73
CA HIS A 478 18.01 -4.11 26.29
C HIS A 478 16.56 -3.63 26.10
N LEU A 479 15.78 -4.30 25.24
CA LEU A 479 14.34 -4.07 25.09
C LEU A 479 13.54 -4.56 26.31
N CYS A 480 14.19 -5.24 27.25
CA CYS A 480 13.69 -5.61 28.56
C CYS A 480 14.18 -4.60 29.60
N ASN A 481 13.38 -3.57 29.91
CA ASN A 481 13.74 -2.65 30.99
C ASN A 481 13.58 -3.32 32.36
N ASN A 482 14.54 -3.09 33.26
CA ASN A 482 14.57 -3.53 34.68
C ASN A 482 13.37 -3.05 35.55
N ARG A 483 12.35 -2.44 34.94
CA ARG A 483 11.12 -1.97 35.58
C ARG A 483 9.94 -2.38 34.70
N GLN A 484 9.46 -3.59 35.00
CA GLN A 484 8.17 -4.20 34.67
C GLN A 484 7.17 -3.32 33.91
N THR A 485 6.57 -3.91 32.85
CA THR A 485 5.32 -3.58 32.12
C THR A 485 5.36 -3.08 30.68
N CYS A 486 6.50 -2.62 30.13
CA CYS A 486 6.52 -2.15 28.74
C CYS A 486 7.67 -2.78 27.93
N CYS A 487 7.45 -3.99 27.40
CA CYS A 487 8.30 -4.49 26.32
C CYS A 487 7.80 -3.89 24.99
N LEU A 488 8.71 -3.31 24.19
CA LEU A 488 8.40 -2.95 22.79
C LEU A 488 8.24 -4.19 21.89
N LEU A 489 8.12 -5.37 22.49
CA LEU A 489 8.08 -6.68 21.85
C LEU A 489 6.65 -7.25 21.73
N GLY A 490 5.68 -6.66 22.44
CA GLY A 490 4.30 -7.14 22.43
C GLY A 490 4.09 -8.51 23.08
N ILE A 491 5.00 -8.95 23.97
CA ILE A 491 4.93 -10.24 24.67
C ILE A 491 5.11 -10.10 26.19
N ASP A 492 4.36 -10.86 26.98
CA ASP A 492 4.47 -10.82 28.45
C ASP A 492 5.69 -11.61 28.96
N LEU A 493 6.84 -10.95 29.00
CA LEU A 493 8.10 -11.53 29.49
C LEU A 493 8.06 -11.90 30.97
N ASP A 494 7.27 -11.20 31.80
CA ASP A 494 7.16 -11.50 33.23
C ASP A 494 6.41 -12.84 33.44
N SER A 495 5.34 -13.06 32.68
CA SER A 495 4.64 -14.34 32.65
C SER A 495 5.55 -15.47 32.17
N LEU A 496 6.33 -15.26 31.11
CA LEU A 496 7.29 -16.24 30.62
C LEU A 496 8.39 -16.55 31.65
N GLN A 497 8.90 -15.53 32.33
CA GLN A 497 9.92 -15.71 33.37
C GLN A 497 9.36 -16.51 34.56
N LYS A 498 8.10 -16.29 34.95
CA LYS A 498 7.42 -17.10 35.98
C LYS A 498 7.23 -18.54 35.52
N LYS A 499 6.79 -18.77 34.28
CA LYS A 499 6.69 -20.12 33.70
C LYS A 499 8.03 -20.84 33.75
N TYR A 500 9.09 -20.16 33.32
CA TYR A 500 10.47 -20.68 33.38
C TYR A 500 10.90 -21.03 34.81
N GLN A 501 10.65 -20.15 35.78
CA GLN A 501 10.98 -20.40 37.20
C GLN A 501 10.23 -21.59 37.81
N ARG A 502 9.03 -21.92 37.30
CA ARG A 502 8.27 -23.12 37.68
C ARG A 502 8.77 -24.40 37.02
N GLY A 503 9.67 -24.29 36.04
CA GLY A 503 10.16 -25.43 35.27
C GLY A 503 9.24 -25.83 34.10
N ASP A 504 8.33 -24.94 33.68
CA ASP A 504 7.51 -25.17 32.50
C ASP A 504 8.42 -25.33 31.27
N LYS A 505 8.08 -26.29 30.41
CA LYS A 505 8.85 -26.59 29.19
C LYS A 505 8.02 -26.27 27.95
N CYS A 506 8.74 -25.96 26.88
CA CYS A 506 8.18 -25.78 25.56
C CYS A 506 8.86 -26.77 24.61
N ASN A 507 8.06 -27.47 23.82
CA ASN A 507 8.50 -28.44 22.83
C ASN A 507 8.16 -27.94 21.44
N ILE A 508 9.07 -28.22 20.51
CA ILE A 508 8.86 -27.96 19.09
C ILE A 508 8.06 -29.12 18.49
N VAL A 509 7.05 -28.76 17.70
CA VAL A 509 6.13 -29.68 17.05
C VAL A 509 6.47 -29.74 15.56
N PHE A 510 6.81 -30.93 15.07
CA PHE A 510 7.10 -31.20 13.67
C PHE A 510 6.00 -32.08 13.08
N ASN A 511 4.85 -31.50 12.77
CA ASN A 511 3.67 -32.25 12.31
C ASN A 511 3.32 -32.05 10.84
#